data_AF-A0A4V2LEZ2-F1
#
_entry.id   AF-A0A4V2LEZ2-F1
#
_cell.length_a   1.000
_cell.length_b   1.000
_cell.length_c   1.000
_cell.angle_alpha   90.00
_cell.angle_beta   90.00
_cell.angle_gamma   90.00
#
_symmetry.space_group_name_H-M   'P 1'
#
loop_
_entity.id
_entity.type
_entity.pdbx_description
1 polymer ?
#
loop_
_entity_poly.entity_id
_entity_poly.type
_entity_poly.pdbx_seq_one_letter_code
_entity_poly.pdbx_strand_id
1 'polypeptide(L)'
;MARSNRQEAGRRRLAMRLPQLRKLIMETRDPWQLELFEAYQMAVEARDAVRRQRFNPNLVREYEETCSEIERHVIRAMREPSYAQRTS
;
A
#
# COMPACT_ATOMS: atom_id res chain seq x y z
N MET A 1 -5.65 0.75 -18.16
CA MET A 1 -6.05 -0.50 -17.49
C MET A 1 -5.08 -0.97 -16.40
N ALA A 2 -3.75 -0.85 -16.56
CA ALA A 2 -2.78 -1.34 -15.57
C ALA A 2 -2.85 -0.66 -14.18
N ARG A 3 -3.07 0.66 -14.12
CA ARG A 3 -3.12 1.44 -12.86
C ARG A 3 -4.23 0.95 -11.92
N SER A 4 -5.45 0.86 -12.44
CA SER A 4 -6.63 0.38 -11.70
C SER A 4 -6.47 -1.06 -11.21
N ASN A 5 -5.80 -1.92 -11.97
CA ASN A 5 -5.54 -3.30 -11.56
C ASN A 5 -4.56 -3.37 -10.37
N ARG A 6 -3.51 -2.52 -10.37
CA ARG A 6 -2.57 -2.44 -9.25
C ARG A 6 -3.20 -1.86 -7.98
N GLN A 7 -4.04 -0.83 -8.13
CA GLN A 7 -4.81 -0.27 -7.01
C GLN A 7 -5.65 -1.34 -6.32
N GLU A 8 -6.41 -2.13 -7.08
CA GLU A 8 -7.27 -3.19 -6.56
C GLU A 8 -6.46 -4.35 -5.95
N ALA A 9 -5.32 -4.73 -6.56
CA ALA A 9 -4.42 -5.73 -6.00
C ALA A 9 -3.82 -5.26 -4.66
N GLY A 10 -3.31 -4.03 -4.60
CA GLY A 10 -2.75 -3.43 -3.39
C GLY A 10 -3.78 -3.31 -2.28
N ARG A 11 -4.99 -2.86 -2.64
CA ARG A 11 -6.16 -2.82 -1.76
C ARG A 11 -6.43 -4.18 -1.10
N ARG A 12 -6.51 -5.26 -1.89
CA ARG A 12 -6.78 -6.62 -1.36
C ARG A 12 -5.67 -7.09 -0.43
N ARG A 13 -4.40 -6.84 -0.80
CA ARG A 13 -3.26 -7.19 0.04
C ARG A 13 -3.25 -6.41 1.36
N LEU A 14 -3.53 -5.11 1.33
CA LEU A 14 -3.64 -4.28 2.53
C LEU A 14 -4.79 -4.72 3.42
N ALA A 15 -5.94 -5.08 2.86
CA ALA A 15 -7.06 -5.64 3.63
C ALA A 15 -6.74 -6.96 4.34
N MET A 16 -5.90 -7.80 3.74
CA MET A 16 -5.41 -9.03 4.40
C MET A 16 -4.36 -8.71 5.46
N ARG A 17 -3.49 -7.73 5.19
CA ARG A 17 -2.38 -7.35 6.08
C ARG A 17 -2.83 -6.56 7.30
N LEU A 18 -3.87 -5.75 7.15
CA LEU A 18 -4.43 -4.83 8.15
C LEU A 18 -5.91 -5.18 8.39
N PRO A 19 -6.22 -6.37 8.94
CA PRO A 19 -7.60 -6.84 9.08
C PRO A 19 -8.49 -5.88 9.90
N GLN A 20 -7.90 -5.18 10.87
CA GLN A 20 -8.58 -4.18 11.70
C GLN A 20 -9.05 -2.94 10.92
N LEU A 21 -8.46 -2.66 9.75
CA LEU A 21 -8.86 -1.56 8.85
C LEU A 21 -9.53 -2.06 7.58
N ARG A 22 -9.78 -3.37 7.46
CA ARG A 22 -10.25 -4.02 6.22
C ARG A 22 -11.48 -3.33 5.65
N LYS A 23 -12.48 -3.03 6.48
CA LYS A 23 -13.72 -2.38 6.05
C LYS A 23 -13.44 -1.00 5.42
N LEU A 24 -12.67 -0.16 6.09
CA LEU A 24 -12.27 1.18 5.60
C LEU A 24 -11.50 1.09 4.28
N ILE A 25 -10.54 0.16 4.18
CA ILE A 25 -9.73 -0.04 2.97
C ILE A 25 -10.60 -0.48 1.78
N MET A 26 -11.58 -1.37 2.01
CA MET A 26 -12.51 -1.82 0.94
C MET A 26 -13.46 -0.71 0.51
N GLU A 27 -13.94 0.12 1.43
CA GLU A 27 -14.94 1.15 1.15
C GLU A 27 -14.33 2.46 0.60
N THR A 28 -13.01 2.64 0.76
CA THR A 28 -12.25 3.82 0.29
C THR A 28 -12.54 4.19 -1.17
N ARG A 29 -12.77 5.46 -1.48
CA ARG A 29 -12.87 5.95 -2.87
C ARG A 29 -12.00 7.18 -3.13
N ASP A 30 -11.32 7.66 -2.09
CA ASP A 30 -10.46 8.83 -2.17
C ASP A 30 -9.26 8.55 -3.11
N PRO A 31 -9.05 9.39 -4.15
CA PRO A 31 -8.00 9.16 -5.14
C PRO A 31 -6.60 9.06 -4.52
N TRP A 32 -6.28 9.90 -3.54
CA TRP A 32 -5.00 9.87 -2.86
C TRP A 32 -4.82 8.54 -2.10
N GLN A 33 -5.87 8.04 -1.45
CA GLN A 33 -5.80 6.76 -0.73
C GLN A 33 -5.63 5.59 -1.71
N LEU A 34 -6.26 5.66 -2.88
CA LEU A 34 -6.07 4.69 -3.95
C LEU A 34 -4.63 4.72 -4.52
N GLU A 35 -3.99 5.88 -4.59
CA GLU A 35 -2.58 5.99 -4.98
C GLU A 35 -1.65 5.31 -3.96
N LEU A 36 -1.94 5.41 -2.65
CA LEU A 36 -1.20 4.63 -1.66
C LEU A 36 -1.34 3.12 -1.87
N PHE A 37 -2.53 2.65 -2.24
CA PHE A 37 -2.75 1.23 -2.48
C PHE A 37 -1.95 0.74 -3.69
N GLU A 38 -1.88 1.56 -4.76
CA GLU A 38 -1.01 1.30 -5.89
C GLU A 38 0.47 1.27 -5.49
N ALA A 39 0.93 2.28 -4.74
CA ALA A 39 2.32 2.36 -4.28
C ALA A 39 2.72 1.13 -3.45
N TYR A 40 1.82 0.66 -2.57
CA TYR A 40 2.03 -0.57 -1.82
C TYR A 40 2.16 -1.79 -2.75
N GLN A 41 1.27 -1.93 -3.74
CA GLN A 41 1.34 -3.03 -4.70
C GLN A 41 2.67 -3.01 -5.48
N MET A 42 3.13 -1.84 -5.91
CA MET A 42 4.41 -1.69 -6.61
C MET A 42 5.60 -2.07 -5.72
N ALA A 43 5.61 -1.66 -4.46
CA ALA A 43 6.67 -2.01 -3.51
C ALA A 43 6.72 -3.53 -3.29
N VAL A 44 5.56 -4.18 -3.17
CA VAL A 44 5.52 -5.64 -3.00
C VAL A 44 5.95 -6.36 -4.29
N GLU A 45 5.54 -5.90 -5.48
CA GLU A 45 6.02 -6.44 -6.76
C GLU A 45 7.55 -6.38 -6.86
N ALA A 46 8.15 -5.25 -6.48
CA ALA A 46 9.59 -5.07 -6.48
C ALA A 46 10.28 -6.00 -5.47
N ARG A 47 9.77 -6.07 -4.22
CA ARG A 47 10.28 -6.99 -3.20
C ARG A 47 10.23 -8.45 -3.68
N ASP A 48 9.10 -8.87 -4.25
CA ASP A 48 8.90 -10.24 -4.71
C ASP A 48 9.78 -10.55 -5.93
N ALA A 49 10.13 -9.55 -6.76
CA ALA A 49 11.11 -9.70 -7.83
C ALA A 49 12.53 -9.88 -7.27
N VAL A 50 12.96 -9.04 -6.33
CA VAL A 50 14.28 -9.13 -5.69
C VAL A 50 14.43 -10.44 -4.92
N ARG A 51 13.39 -10.86 -4.18
CA ARG A 51 13.40 -12.12 -3.43
C ARG A 51 13.56 -13.34 -4.33
N ARG A 52 12.96 -13.32 -5.53
CA ARG A 52 13.10 -14.40 -6.52
C ARG A 52 14.51 -14.47 -7.10
N GLN A 53 15.20 -13.35 -7.21
CA GLN A 53 16.58 -13.30 -7.70
C GLN A 53 17.57 -13.88 -6.68
N ARG A 54 17.26 -13.98 -5.38
CA ARG A 54 18.10 -14.60 -4.32
C ARG A 54 19.53 -14.02 -4.16
N PHE A 55 19.89 -12.95 -4.87
CA PHE A 55 21.28 -12.47 -4.92
C PHE A 55 21.67 -11.47 -3.82
N ASN A 56 20.71 -10.84 -3.11
CA ASN A 56 21.06 -9.83 -2.09
C ASN A 56 20.04 -9.75 -0.94
N PRO A 57 20.34 -10.32 0.25
CA PRO A 57 19.43 -10.28 1.40
C PRO A 57 19.27 -8.86 1.98
N ASN A 58 20.26 -7.98 1.87
CA ASN A 58 20.15 -6.60 2.33
C ASN A 58 19.13 -5.82 1.49
N LEU A 59 19.15 -6.03 0.17
CA LEU A 59 18.19 -5.39 -0.73
C LEU A 59 16.75 -5.87 -0.45
N VAL A 60 16.55 -7.16 -0.15
CA VAL A 60 15.23 -7.67 0.27
C VAL A 60 14.74 -6.94 1.52
N ARG A 61 15.61 -6.75 2.51
CA ARG A 61 15.28 -6.03 3.76
C ARG A 61 14.88 -4.58 3.49
N GLU A 62 15.60 -3.85 2.64
CA GLU A 62 15.26 -2.47 2.26
C GLU A 62 13.85 -2.37 1.63
N TYR A 63 13.49 -3.33 0.78
CA TYR A 63 12.14 -3.39 0.21
C TYR A 63 11.07 -3.78 1.23
N GLU A 64 11.39 -4.62 2.23
CA GLU A 64 10.50 -4.93 3.35
C GLU A 64 10.24 -3.71 4.24
N GLU A 65 11.27 -2.91 4.52
CA GLU A 65 11.16 -1.65 5.23
C GLU A 65 10.29 -0.66 4.46
N THR A 66 10.52 -0.52 3.15
CA THR A 66 9.70 0.32 2.26
C THR A 66 8.22 -0.09 2.30
N CYS A 67 7.93 -1.41 2.21
CA CYS A 67 6.55 -1.89 2.32
C CYS A 67 5.93 -1.50 3.67
N SER A 68 6.69 -1.63 4.77
CA SER A 68 6.24 -1.31 6.13
C SER A 68 6.01 0.19 6.33
N GLU A 69 6.75 1.05 5.66
CA GLU A 69 6.52 2.50 5.63
C GLU A 69 5.22 2.85 4.93
N ILE A 70 4.96 2.24 3.78
CA ILE A 70 3.70 2.46 3.06
C ILE A 70 2.51 1.95 3.89
N GLU A 71 2.63 0.80 4.56
CA GLU A 71 1.59 0.32 5.50
C GLU A 71 1.29 1.35 6.60
N ARG A 72 2.33 1.98 7.17
CA ARG A 72 2.15 3.06 8.17
C ARG A 72 1.43 4.27 7.59
N HIS A 73 1.73 4.67 6.36
CA HIS A 73 1.04 5.78 5.69
C HIS A 73 -0.43 5.46 5.43
N VAL A 74 -0.73 4.22 5.01
CA VAL A 74 -2.11 3.75 4.85
C VAL A 74 -2.85 3.78 6.18
N ILE A 75 -2.25 3.29 7.27
CA ILE A 75 -2.89 3.30 8.60
C ILE A 75 -3.23 4.73 9.03
N ARG A 76 -2.31 5.68 8.83
CA ARG A 76 -2.57 7.10 9.14
C ARG A 76 -3.73 7.64 8.31
N ALA A 77 -3.70 7.43 7.00
CA ALA A 77 -4.74 7.92 6.12
C ALA A 77 -6.12 7.29 6.31
N MET A 78 -6.18 6.05 6.80
CA MET A 78 -7.45 5.38 7.13
C MET A 78 -8.02 5.86 8.47
N ARG A 79 -7.18 6.36 9.38
CA ARG A 79 -7.59 6.86 10.71
C ARG A 79 -7.87 8.35 10.73
N GLU A 80 -7.16 9.09 9.90
CA GLU A 80 -7.33 10.52 9.68
C GLU A 80 -8.04 10.69 8.33
N PRO A 81 -9.39 10.75 8.30
CA PRO A 81 -10.08 11.11 7.06
C PRO A 81 -9.51 12.44 6.58
N SER A 82 -9.10 12.46 5.32
CA SER A 82 -8.16 13.40 4.71
C SER A 82 -8.24 14.85 5.19
N TYR A 83 -7.06 15.46 5.38
CA TYR A 83 -6.86 16.91 5.53
C TYR A 83 -7.36 17.74 4.34
N ALA A 84 -7.83 17.10 3.26
CA ALA A 84 -8.40 17.76 2.08
C ALA A 84 -9.69 18.56 2.37
N GLN A 85 -10.28 18.42 3.57
CA GLN A 85 -11.42 19.24 4.02
C GLN A 85 -11.04 20.47 4.86
N ARG A 86 -9.76 20.71 5.20
CA ARG A 86 -9.34 21.87 6.02
C ARG A 86 -8.95 23.11 5.23
N THR A 87 -8.90 23.04 3.91
CA THR A 87 -8.52 24.16 3.04
C THR A 87 -9.58 24.43 1.98
N SER A 88 -10.84 24.55 2.39
CA SER A 88 -11.88 25.19 1.57
C SER A 88 -12.57 26.29 2.36
#